data_AF-A0A927MJ46-F1
#
_entry.id   AF-A0A927MJ46-F1
#
_cell.length_a   1.000
_cell.length_b   1.000
_cell.length_c   1.000
_cell.angle_alpha   90.00
_cell.angle_beta   90.00
_cell.angle_gamma   90.00
#
_symmetry.space_group_name_H-M   'P 1'
#
loop_
_entity.id
_entity.type
_entity.pdbx_description
1 polymer ?
#
loop_
_entity_poly.entity_id
_entity_poly.type
_entity_poly.pdbx_seq_one_letter_code
_entity_poly.pdbx_strand_id
1 'polypeptide(L)'
;MKIDGNTSDGYHTFDELYHHRMILFSIICNQNKRRAWKSKKHNDGTMYDNYFIVGITTPEGDYTYHYHLDNWHYFDVMEVSFAPEWDGHKPEDITRLLSLIADIAGR
;
A
#
# COMPACT_ATOMS: atom_id res chain seq x y z
N MET A 1 7.83 12.44 26.28
CA MET A 1 7.61 11.00 25.99
C MET A 1 8.16 10.74 24.60
N LYS A 2 8.99 9.72 24.43
CA LYS A 2 9.46 9.31 23.08
C LYS A 2 8.30 8.59 22.40
N ILE A 3 7.93 9.02 21.20
CA ILE A 3 6.96 8.32 20.36
C ILE A 3 7.75 7.47 19.37
N ASP A 4 7.53 6.16 19.41
CA ASP A 4 8.12 5.17 18.52
C ASP A 4 7.16 3.99 18.30
N GLY A 5 7.62 2.96 17.59
CA GLY A 5 6.83 1.78 17.24
C GLY A 5 6.17 1.07 18.43
N ASN A 6 6.75 1.18 19.64
CA ASN A 6 6.20 0.59 20.87
C ASN A 6 5.13 1.47 21.54
N THR A 7 4.90 2.68 21.02
CA THR A 7 3.81 3.54 21.52
C THR A 7 2.49 2.84 21.27
N SER A 8 1.68 2.75 22.32
CA SER A 8 0.43 1.99 22.31
C SER A 8 -0.77 2.87 22.61
N ASP A 9 -1.90 2.53 22.01
CA ASP A 9 -3.22 3.07 22.33
C ASP A 9 -3.92 2.34 23.49
N GLY A 10 -3.24 1.38 24.13
CA GLY A 10 -3.76 0.50 25.18
C GLY A 10 -4.24 -0.87 24.68
N TYR A 11 -4.36 -1.05 23.35
CA TYR A 11 -4.75 -2.32 22.71
C TYR A 11 -3.68 -2.82 21.74
N HIS A 12 -3.09 -1.92 20.96
CA HIS A 12 -2.06 -2.21 19.98
C HIS A 12 -0.90 -1.22 20.07
N THR A 13 0.28 -1.65 19.64
CA THR A 13 1.41 -0.76 19.35
C THR A 13 1.31 -0.21 17.92
N PHE A 14 2.01 0.88 17.62
CA PHE A 14 2.09 1.37 16.24
C PHE A 14 2.70 0.35 15.28
N ASP A 15 3.70 -0.41 15.72
CA ASP A 15 4.28 -1.48 14.90
C ASP A 15 3.27 -2.58 14.57
N GLU A 16 2.43 -2.97 15.54
CA GLU A 16 1.33 -3.92 15.31
C GLU A 16 0.30 -3.38 14.32
N LEU A 17 -0.11 -2.11 14.47
CA LEU A 17 -1.07 -1.48 13.56
C LEU A 17 -0.52 -1.38 12.13
N TYR A 18 0.76 -1.03 11.96
CA TYR A 18 1.40 -0.99 10.65
C TYR A 18 1.56 -2.37 10.04
N HIS A 19 1.88 -3.39 10.86
CA HIS A 19 1.92 -4.77 10.41
C HIS A 19 0.55 -5.27 9.95
N HIS A 20 -0.51 -5.04 10.74
CA HIS A 20 -1.88 -5.41 10.36
C HIS A 20 -2.29 -4.73 9.05
N ARG A 21 -2.04 -3.42 8.91
CA ARG A 21 -2.32 -2.66 7.70
C ARG A 21 -1.63 -3.26 6.47
N MET A 22 -0.37 -3.65 6.62
CA MET A 22 0.40 -4.31 5.55
C MET A 22 -0.23 -5.63 5.12
N ILE A 23 -0.59 -6.51 6.07
CA ILE A 23 -1.19 -7.81 5.77
C ILE A 23 -2.58 -7.65 5.13
N LEU A 24 -3.42 -6.75 5.65
CA LEU A 24 -4.73 -6.47 5.05
C LEU A 24 -4.60 -5.91 3.64
N PHE A 25 -3.66 -4.98 3.42
CA PHE A 25 -3.42 -4.41 2.11
C PHE A 25 -2.84 -5.42 1.12
N SER A 26 -2.00 -6.35 1.59
CA SER A 26 -1.49 -7.42 0.74
C SER A 26 -2.60 -8.34 0.25
N ILE A 27 -3.57 -8.68 1.10
CA ILE A 27 -4.75 -9.46 0.69
C ILE A 27 -5.53 -8.73 -0.40
N ILE A 28 -5.81 -7.43 -0.22
CA ILE A 28 -6.51 -6.60 -1.21
C ILE A 28 -5.76 -6.60 -2.55
N CYS A 29 -4.45 -6.35 -2.52
CA CYS A 29 -3.62 -6.32 -3.73
C CYS A 29 -3.59 -7.68 -4.45
N ASN A 30 -3.38 -8.77 -3.69
CA ASN A 30 -3.31 -10.12 -4.24
C ASN A 30 -4.65 -10.60 -4.82
N GLN A 31 -5.79 -10.12 -4.31
CA GLN A 31 -7.12 -10.40 -4.88
C GLN A 31 -7.41 -9.57 -6.14
N ASN A 32 -6.69 -8.45 -6.33
CA ASN A 32 -6.88 -7.50 -7.42
C ASN A 32 -5.64 -7.39 -8.32
N LYS A 33 -4.96 -8.50 -8.63
CA LYS A 33 -3.65 -8.52 -9.33
C LYS A 33 -3.58 -7.73 -10.64
N ARG A 34 -4.70 -7.56 -11.35
CA ARG A 34 -4.75 -6.77 -12.59
C ARG A 34 -4.67 -5.26 -12.38
N ARG A 35 -5.01 -4.81 -11.17
CA ARG A 35 -5.01 -3.40 -10.74
C ARG A 35 -3.83 -3.08 -9.82
N ALA A 36 -3.27 -4.10 -9.17
CA ALA A 36 -2.21 -3.95 -8.19
C ALA A 36 -0.82 -4.11 -8.83
N TRP A 37 0.13 -3.35 -8.30
CA TRP A 37 1.51 -3.29 -8.77
C TRP A 37 2.45 -3.03 -7.59
N LYS A 38 3.73 -3.40 -7.74
CA LYS A 38 4.80 -3.08 -6.79
C LYS A 38 6.06 -2.63 -7.53
N SER A 39 6.83 -1.76 -6.90
CA SER A 39 8.05 -1.18 -7.46
C SER A 39 9.09 -0.92 -6.38
N LYS A 40 10.37 -1.09 -6.74
CA LYS A 40 11.51 -0.68 -5.89
C LYS A 40 11.91 0.78 -6.09
N LYS A 41 11.20 1.51 -6.97
CA LYS A 41 11.45 2.92 -7.29
C LYS A 41 10.15 3.70 -7.45
N HIS A 42 10.15 4.94 -7.00
CA HIS A 42 9.15 5.93 -7.38
C HIS A 42 9.22 6.23 -8.87
N ASN A 43 8.28 7.03 -9.38
CA ASN A 43 8.28 7.47 -10.77
C ASN A 43 9.57 8.19 -11.19
N ASP A 44 10.11 9.03 -10.30
CA ASP A 44 11.35 9.80 -10.52
C ASP A 44 12.64 8.98 -10.33
N GLY A 45 12.52 7.68 -10.04
CA GLY A 45 13.63 6.77 -9.81
C GLY A 45 14.21 6.78 -8.40
N THR A 46 13.71 7.60 -7.48
CA THR A 46 14.10 7.61 -6.06
C THR A 46 13.41 6.50 -5.26
N MET A 47 13.90 6.20 -4.05
CA MET A 47 13.23 5.36 -3.05
C MET A 47 13.91 5.58 -1.69
N TYR A 48 13.22 5.25 -0.59
CA TYR A 48 13.85 5.18 0.72
C TYR A 48 14.74 3.93 0.83
N ASP A 49 15.84 4.02 1.59
CA ASP A 49 16.76 2.89 1.78
C ASP A 49 16.04 1.67 2.33
N ASN A 50 16.15 0.55 1.61
CA ASN A 50 15.51 -0.73 1.92
C ASN A 50 13.97 -0.75 1.92
N TYR A 51 13.31 0.17 1.21
CA TYR A 51 11.85 0.15 1.03
C TYR A 51 11.45 -0.22 -0.40
N PHE A 52 10.18 -0.57 -0.54
CA PHE A 52 9.47 -0.59 -1.81
C PHE A 52 8.12 0.09 -1.65
N ILE A 53 7.53 0.45 -2.79
CA ILE A 53 6.17 0.96 -2.89
C ILE A 53 5.27 -0.11 -3.53
N VAL A 54 4.08 -0.28 -2.97
CA VAL A 54 3.01 -1.10 -3.54
C VAL A 54 1.76 -0.25 -3.66
N GLY A 55 1.07 -0.41 -4.78
CA GLY A 55 -0.13 0.35 -5.08
C GLY A 55 -1.20 -0.49 -5.74
N ILE A 56 -2.43 0.03 -5.69
CA ILE A 56 -3.56 -0.48 -6.43
C ILE A 56 -4.28 0.67 -7.13
N THR A 57 -4.52 0.52 -8.43
CA THR A 57 -5.25 1.51 -9.23
C THR A 57 -6.76 1.28 -9.10
N THR A 58 -7.43 2.20 -8.41
CA THR A 58 -8.87 2.19 -8.24
C THR A 58 -9.55 3.14 -9.24
N PRO A 59 -10.86 3.03 -9.48
CA PRO A 59 -11.62 4.02 -10.24
C PRO A 59 -11.46 5.47 -9.78
N GLU A 60 -11.11 5.71 -8.52
CA GLU A 60 -10.95 7.05 -7.92
C GLU A 60 -9.48 7.51 -7.86
N GLY A 61 -8.56 6.73 -8.43
CA GLY A 61 -7.12 7.00 -8.45
C GLY A 61 -6.31 5.91 -7.74
N ASP A 62 -5.00 6.09 -7.71
CA ASP A 62 -4.10 5.14 -7.05
C ASP A 62 -4.21 5.29 -5.52
N TYR A 63 -3.96 4.19 -4.81
CA TYR A 63 -3.69 4.21 -3.37
C TYR A 63 -2.48 3.35 -3.06
N THR A 64 -1.52 3.89 -2.30
CA THR A 64 -0.19 3.30 -2.18
C THR A 64 0.32 3.26 -0.73
N TYR A 65 1.25 2.34 -0.48
CA TYR A 65 2.00 2.27 0.77
C TYR A 65 3.47 1.93 0.50
N HIS A 66 4.33 2.40 1.40
CA HIS A 66 5.73 2.01 1.47
C HIS A 66 5.96 0.99 2.59
N TYR A 67 6.68 -0.08 2.29
CA TYR A 67 7.08 -1.09 3.27
C TYR A 67 8.55 -1.48 3.10
N HIS A 68 9.15 -2.01 4.16
CA HIS A 68 10.51 -2.54 4.11
C HIS A 68 10.60 -3.74 3.16
N LEU A 69 11.71 -3.87 2.42
CA LEU A 69 11.94 -4.88 1.39
C LEU A 69 11.77 -6.32 1.87
N ASP A 70 12.01 -6.61 3.15
CA ASP A 70 11.81 -7.95 3.72
C ASP A 70 10.35 -8.43 3.59
N ASN A 71 9.40 -7.50 3.45
CA ASN A 71 7.98 -7.78 3.26
C ASN A 71 7.57 -7.92 1.79
N TRP A 72 8.50 -7.81 0.83
CA TRP A 72 8.23 -7.88 -0.62
C TRP A 72 7.44 -9.11 -1.03
N HIS A 73 7.70 -10.23 -0.36
CA HIS A 73 7.12 -11.54 -0.67
C HIS A 73 5.63 -11.65 -0.33
N TYR A 74 5.07 -10.78 0.51
CA TYR A 74 3.63 -10.76 0.81
C TYR A 74 2.79 -10.26 -0.38
N PHE A 75 3.40 -9.56 -1.34
CA PHE A 75 2.71 -8.94 -2.46
C PHE A 75 3.06 -9.66 -3.76
N ASP A 76 2.25 -10.64 -4.16
CA ASP A 76 2.39 -11.38 -5.41
C ASP A 76 1.56 -10.71 -6.53
N VAL A 77 2.03 -9.53 -6.93
CA VAL A 77 1.40 -8.64 -7.91
C VAL A 77 2.43 -8.17 -8.95
N MET A 78 1.97 -7.46 -9.98
CA MET A 78 2.81 -7.02 -11.10
C MET A 78 4.00 -6.19 -10.62
N GLU A 79 5.20 -6.59 -11.01
CA GLU A 79 6.41 -5.81 -10.77
C GLU A 79 6.60 -4.79 -11.90
N VAL A 80 6.68 -3.52 -11.54
CA VAL A 80 6.94 -2.42 -12.49
C VAL A 80 8.31 -1.80 -12.21
N SER A 81 8.95 -1.27 -13.25
CA SER A 81 10.29 -0.68 -13.11
C SER A 81 10.29 0.60 -12.28
N PHE A 82 9.22 1.39 -12.39
CA PHE A 82 8.97 2.62 -11.66
C PHE A 82 7.49 2.67 -11.30
N ALA A 83 7.17 3.21 -10.13
CA ALA A 83 5.78 3.47 -9.76
C ALA A 83 5.13 4.47 -10.73
N PRO A 84 3.79 4.44 -10.90
CA PRO A 84 3.04 5.54 -11.46
C PRO A 84 3.37 6.88 -10.79
N GLU A 85 3.17 7.98 -11.52
CA GLU A 85 3.33 9.32 -10.97
C GLU A 85 2.37 9.52 -9.80
N TRP A 86 2.86 10.11 -8.70
CA TRP A 86 2.04 10.32 -7.52
C TRP A 86 0.99 11.39 -7.80
N ASP A 87 -0.28 11.04 -7.62
CA ASP A 87 -1.42 11.90 -7.89
C ASP A 87 -1.81 12.82 -6.72
N GLY A 88 -0.98 12.87 -5.67
CA GLY A 88 -1.21 13.71 -4.50
C GLY A 88 -2.13 13.10 -3.43
N HIS A 89 -2.49 11.81 -3.53
CA HIS A 89 -3.34 11.16 -2.52
C HIS A 89 -2.71 11.16 -1.12
N LYS A 90 -3.58 11.24 -0.12
CA LYS A 90 -3.25 11.37 1.31
C LYS A 90 -3.86 10.24 2.13
N PRO A 91 -3.50 10.09 3.42
CA PRO A 91 -4.10 9.08 4.29
C PRO A 91 -5.63 9.13 4.34
N GLU A 92 -6.23 10.33 4.31
CA GLU A 92 -7.68 10.53 4.29
C GLU A 92 -8.38 9.97 3.03
N ASP A 93 -7.64 9.73 1.93
CA ASP A 93 -8.15 9.14 0.69
C ASP A 93 -8.29 7.61 0.75
N ILE A 94 -8.15 7.00 1.93
CA ILE A 94 -8.27 5.54 2.13
C ILE A 94 -9.58 4.96 1.58
N THR A 95 -10.63 5.78 1.49
CA THR A 95 -11.94 5.39 0.93
C THR A 95 -11.90 5.08 -0.56
N ARG A 96 -10.86 5.48 -1.30
CA ARG A 96 -10.65 5.07 -2.71
C ARG A 96 -10.69 3.55 -2.88
N LEU A 97 -10.29 2.79 -1.86
CA LEU A 97 -10.34 1.33 -1.88
C LEU A 97 -11.78 0.78 -1.95
N LEU A 98 -12.79 1.52 -1.47
CA LEU A 98 -14.19 1.10 -1.55
C LEU A 98 -14.69 1.04 -3.00
N SER A 99 -14.12 1.85 -3.89
CA SER A 99 -14.46 1.83 -5.32
C SER A 99 -14.06 0.52 -6.03
N LEU A 100 -13.22 -0.32 -5.40
CA LEU A 100 -12.92 -1.67 -5.88
C LEU A 100 -14.14 -2.59 -5.83
N ILE A 101 -15.06 -2.36 -4.89
CA ILE A 101 -16.29 -3.16 -4.73
C ILE A 101 -17.39 -2.67 -5.68
N ALA A 102 -17.47 -1.36 -5.91
CA ALA A 102 -18.45 -0.77 -6.83
C ALA A 102 -18.27 -1.27 -8.28
N ASP A 103 -17.03 -1.57 -8.69
CA ASP A 103 -16.73 -2.19 -9.99
C ASP A 103 -17.19 -3.66 -10.10
N ILE A 104 -17.44 -4.35 -8.97
CA ILE A 104 -17.95 -5.72 -8.94
C ILE A 104 -19.47 -5.75 -9.17
N ALA A 105 -20.20 -4.76 -8.69
CA ALA A 105 -21.66 -4.69 -8.86
C ALA A 105 -22.10 -4.35 -10.29
N GLY A 106 -21.16 -3.95 -11.16
CA GLY A 106 -21.38 -3.72 -12.59
C GLY A 106 -21.00 -4.89 -13.49
N ARG A 107 -20.76 -6.09 -12.95
CA ARG A 107 -20.51 -7.33 -13.70
C ARG A 107 -21.54 -8.40 -13.41
#